data_AF-A0A9N9EUP8-F1
#
_entry.id   AF-A0A9N9EUP8-F1
#
_cell.length_a   1.000
_cell.length_b   1.000
_cell.length_c   1.000
_cell.angle_alpha   90.00
_cell.angle_beta   90.00
_cell.angle_gamma   90.00
#
_symmetry.space_group_name_H-M   'P 1'
#
loop_
_entity.id
_entity.type
_entity.pdbx_description
1 polymer ?
#
loop_
_entity_poly.entity_id
_entity_poly.type
_entity_poly.pdbx_seq_one_letter_code
_entity_poly.pdbx_strand_id
1 'polypeptide(L)'
;NAKSHDVENLNTHSNIRTHFLPPNTISYLQPIDQGIIYSLKANYRRLLCQDRIEAYDALTPENLMPSPLTIRNAIKFSAAAWNSVTETTIRNSWQRAGILPVDDNDNNYEFVDFTVGHTETEGELTNLIFQMPQVSDPLSAMEYIQIDNQVASEEQMTDEEI
;
A
#
# COMPACT_ATOMS: atom_id res chain seq x y z
N ASN A 1 5.83 17.74 4.44
CA ASN A 1 5.32 19.10 4.69
C ASN A 1 4.14 19.37 3.75
N ALA A 2 3.02 18.68 3.97
CA ALA A 2 1.82 18.89 3.17
C ALA A 2 1.14 20.20 3.58
N LYS A 3 0.46 20.88 2.64
CA LYS A 3 -0.25 22.16 2.92
C LYS A 3 -1.31 22.03 4.02
N SER A 4 -1.87 20.83 4.20
CA SER A 4 -2.85 20.51 5.23
C SER A 4 -2.28 20.35 6.64
N HIS A 5 -0.94 20.29 6.79
CA HIS A 5 -0.31 20.20 8.12
C HIS A 5 -0.24 21.61 8.72
N ASP A 6 -1.28 21.98 9.48
CA ASP A 6 -1.34 23.25 10.21
C ASP A 6 -0.27 23.30 11.31
N VAL A 7 0.63 24.28 11.19
CA VAL A 7 1.76 24.49 12.10
C VAL A 7 1.34 25.27 13.35
N GLU A 8 0.22 26.00 13.30
CA GLU A 8 -0.19 26.94 14.34
C GLU A 8 -0.66 26.23 15.62
N ASN A 9 -1.16 24.99 15.51
CA ASN A 9 -1.73 24.23 16.63
C ASN A 9 -0.83 23.08 17.14
N LEU A 10 0.41 22.98 16.66
CA LEU A 10 1.26 21.80 16.87
C LEU A 10 1.62 21.50 18.34
N ASN A 11 1.63 22.54 19.18
CA ASN A 11 2.02 22.45 20.60
C ASN A 11 0.82 22.56 21.55
N THR A 12 -0.41 22.43 21.05
CA THR A 12 -1.62 22.51 21.88
C THR A 12 -1.81 21.27 22.76
N HIS A 13 -1.14 20.17 22.45
CA HIS A 13 -1.21 18.92 23.20
C HIS A 13 0.08 18.67 24.00
N SER A 14 -0.06 18.51 25.32
CA SER A 14 1.07 18.30 26.23
C SER A 14 1.80 16.96 26.08
N ASN A 15 1.21 15.99 25.38
CA ASN A 15 1.71 14.62 25.27
C ASN A 15 2.13 14.22 23.84
N ILE A 16 2.15 15.17 22.90
CA ILE A 16 2.51 14.90 21.51
C ILE A 16 3.69 15.80 21.15
N ARG A 17 4.76 15.20 20.62
CA ARG A 17 5.89 15.94 20.06
C ARG A 17 5.95 15.70 18.56
N THR A 18 5.85 16.76 17.79
CA THR A 18 5.90 16.69 16.34
C THR A 18 7.30 17.02 15.84
N HIS A 19 7.78 16.25 14.87
CA HIS A 19 9.04 16.47 14.18
C HIS A 19 8.74 16.70 12.70
N PHE A 20 9.19 17.84 12.16
CA PHE A 20 9.09 18.09 10.73
C PHE A 20 10.26 17.42 10.01
N LEU A 21 9.94 16.80 8.89
CA LEU A 21 10.94 16.35 7.94
C LEU A 21 11.49 17.58 7.17
N PRO A 22 12.76 17.55 6.74
CA PRO A 22 13.34 18.62 5.93
C PRO A 22 12.47 18.93 4.70
N PRO A 23 12.34 20.19 4.24
CA PRO A 23 11.62 20.52 3.02
C PRO A 23 12.08 19.65 1.83
N ASN A 24 11.15 19.27 0.94
CA ASN A 24 11.40 18.33 -0.16
C ASN A 24 11.94 16.98 0.32
N THR A 25 11.40 16.47 1.44
CA THR A 25 11.79 15.16 1.94
C THR A 25 11.51 14.12 0.88
N ILE A 26 12.57 13.45 0.43
CA ILE A 26 12.45 12.25 -0.40
C ILE A 26 11.72 11.17 0.41
N SER A 27 10.90 10.37 -0.27
CA SER A 27 10.18 9.19 0.27
C SER A 27 11.07 8.26 1.11
N TYR A 28 12.39 8.32 0.90
CA TYR A 28 13.40 7.64 1.72
C TYR A 28 13.24 7.83 3.24
N LEU A 29 12.94 9.05 3.71
CA LEU A 29 12.85 9.35 5.15
C LEU A 29 11.46 9.11 5.75
N GLN A 30 10.48 8.72 4.95
CA GLN A 30 9.12 8.49 5.38
C GLN A 30 8.89 6.99 5.59
N PRO A 31 8.71 6.49 6.83
CA PRO A 31 8.49 5.06 7.07
C PRO A 31 7.34 4.48 6.26
N ILE A 32 6.30 5.28 6.02
CA ILE A 32 5.13 4.85 5.26
C ILE A 32 5.50 4.43 3.82
N ASP A 33 6.48 5.10 3.21
CA ASP A 33 7.00 4.84 1.87
C ASP A 33 8.14 3.79 1.88
N GLN A 34 8.67 3.42 3.05
CA GLN A 34 9.71 2.39 3.21
C GLN A 34 9.15 0.97 3.30
N GLY A 35 7.95 0.72 2.77
CA GLY A 35 7.39 -0.62 2.62
C GLY A 35 5.96 -0.80 3.15
N ILE A 36 5.50 0.06 4.06
CA ILE A 36 4.14 -0.04 4.61
C ILE A 36 3.07 0.15 3.51
N ILE A 37 3.20 1.19 2.66
CA ILE A 37 2.27 1.43 1.56
C ILE A 37 2.25 0.26 0.59
N TYR A 38 3.43 -0.25 0.23
CA TYR A 38 3.53 -1.37 -0.69
C TYR A 38 2.83 -2.61 -0.12
N SER A 39 3.09 -2.95 1.16
CA SER A 39 2.47 -4.09 1.83
C SER A 39 0.95 -3.99 1.89
N LEU A 40 0.44 -2.80 2.20
CA LEU A 40 -0.99 -2.50 2.20
C LEU A 40 -1.58 -2.67 0.79
N LYS A 41 -0.92 -2.10 -0.22
CA LYS A 41 -1.31 -2.15 -1.63
C LYS A 41 -1.34 -3.59 -2.17
N ALA A 42 -0.36 -4.41 -1.82
CA ALA A 42 -0.27 -5.82 -2.20
C ALA A 42 -1.43 -6.64 -1.62
N ASN A 43 -1.67 -6.50 -0.31
CA ASN A 43 -2.75 -7.20 0.37
C ASN A 43 -4.13 -6.76 -0.11
N TYR A 44 -4.34 -5.46 -0.34
CA TYR A 44 -5.60 -4.95 -0.88
C TYR A 44 -5.89 -5.54 -2.26
N ARG A 45 -4.90 -5.55 -3.16
CA ARG A 45 -5.05 -6.09 -4.52
C ARG A 45 -5.29 -7.59 -4.52
N ARG A 46 -4.63 -8.33 -3.64
CA ARG A 46 -4.86 -9.76 -3.44
C ARG A 46 -6.32 -10.04 -3.10
N LEU A 47 -6.86 -9.34 -2.10
CA LEU A 47 -8.27 -9.46 -1.70
C LEU A 47 -9.23 -9.06 -2.82
N LEU A 48 -8.91 -8.01 -3.56
CA LEU A 48 -9.70 -7.56 -4.70
C LEU A 48 -9.75 -8.63 -5.80
N CYS A 49 -8.62 -9.20 -6.18
CA CYS A 49 -8.57 -10.25 -7.20
C CYS A 49 -9.36 -11.49 -6.75
N GLN A 50 -9.21 -11.92 -5.49
CA GLN A 50 -9.98 -13.05 -4.93
C GLN A 50 -11.49 -12.81 -5.05
N ASP A 51 -11.97 -11.66 -4.57
CA ASP A 51 -13.40 -11.29 -4.65
C ASP A 51 -13.91 -11.22 -6.09
N ARG A 52 -13.09 -10.75 -7.03
CA ARG A 52 -13.46 -10.71 -8.45
C ARG A 52 -13.57 -12.10 -9.06
N ILE A 53 -12.60 -12.98 -8.80
CA ILE A 53 -12.64 -14.38 -9.26
C ILE A 53 -13.90 -15.07 -8.72
N GLU A 54 -14.16 -14.97 -7.40
CA GLU A 54 -15.36 -15.53 -6.78
C GLU A 54 -16.66 -14.99 -7.39
N ALA A 55 -16.70 -13.69 -7.72
CA ALA A 55 -17.87 -13.09 -8.38
C ALA A 55 -18.09 -13.59 -9.81
N TYR A 56 -17.02 -13.96 -10.54
CA TYR A 56 -17.11 -14.56 -11.87
C TYR A 56 -17.46 -16.06 -11.80
N ASP A 57 -16.96 -16.79 -10.82
CA ASP A 57 -17.29 -18.19 -10.62
C ASP A 57 -18.75 -18.39 -10.18
N ALA A 58 -19.33 -17.38 -9.52
CA ALA A 58 -20.73 -17.38 -9.09
C ALA A 58 -21.74 -17.02 -10.20
N LEU A 59 -21.29 -16.78 -11.45
CA LEU A 59 -22.19 -16.49 -12.56
C LEU A 59 -23.06 -17.70 -12.92
N THR A 60 -24.32 -17.42 -13.26
CA THR A 60 -25.27 -18.45 -13.71
C THR A 60 -25.88 -18.02 -15.05
N PRO A 61 -26.53 -18.93 -15.80
CA PRO A 61 -27.25 -18.55 -17.02
C PRO A 61 -28.28 -17.44 -16.81
N GLU A 62 -28.84 -17.34 -15.61
CA GLU A 62 -29.82 -16.31 -15.20
C GLU A 62 -29.14 -15.00 -14.72
N ASN A 63 -27.88 -15.06 -14.30
CA ASN A 63 -27.09 -13.90 -13.90
C ASN A 63 -25.72 -13.90 -14.58
N LEU A 64 -25.69 -13.26 -15.74
CA LEU A 64 -24.50 -13.20 -16.60
C LEU A 64 -23.45 -12.19 -16.14
N MET A 65 -23.75 -11.35 -15.13
CA MET A 65 -22.87 -10.26 -14.69
C MET A 65 -22.41 -10.44 -13.23
N PRO A 66 -21.12 -10.22 -12.94
CA PRO A 66 -20.61 -10.38 -11.59
C PRO A 66 -21.16 -9.29 -10.68
N SER A 67 -21.24 -9.59 -9.38
CA SER A 67 -21.72 -8.61 -8.40
C SER A 67 -20.83 -7.35 -8.42
N PRO A 68 -21.42 -6.13 -8.39
CA PRO A 68 -20.65 -4.91 -8.51
C PRO A 68 -19.79 -4.67 -7.26
N LEU A 69 -18.61 -4.10 -7.46
CA LEU A 69 -17.79 -3.57 -6.38
C LEU A 69 -18.44 -2.31 -5.81
N THR A 70 -18.52 -2.26 -4.48
CA THR A 70 -19.08 -1.12 -3.75
C THR A 70 -18.02 -0.47 -2.86
N ILE A 71 -18.24 0.78 -2.46
CA ILE A 71 -17.40 1.47 -1.46
C ILE A 71 -17.33 0.66 -0.16
N ARG A 72 -18.41 -0.04 0.21
CA ARG A 72 -18.42 -0.93 1.38
C ARG A 72 -17.38 -2.06 1.25
N ASN A 73 -17.24 -2.63 0.06
CA ASN A 73 -16.23 -3.68 -0.19
C ASN A 73 -14.84 -3.08 -0.11
N ALA A 74 -14.60 -1.92 -0.74
CA ALA A 74 -13.31 -1.22 -0.66
C ALA A 74 -12.90 -0.94 0.80
N ILE A 75 -13.80 -0.42 1.64
CA ILE A 75 -13.53 -0.18 3.08
C ILE A 75 -13.15 -1.47 3.79
N LYS A 76 -13.89 -2.56 3.55
CA LYS A 76 -13.58 -3.87 4.14
C LYS A 76 -12.22 -4.40 3.71
N PHE A 77 -11.89 -4.27 2.43
CA PHE A 77 -10.60 -4.70 1.89
C PHE A 77 -9.46 -3.86 2.45
N SER A 78 -9.61 -2.54 2.58
CA SER A 78 -8.62 -1.67 3.20
C SER A 78 -8.36 -2.06 4.66
N ALA A 79 -9.41 -2.33 5.44
CA ALA A 79 -9.27 -2.77 6.83
C ALA A 79 -8.57 -4.14 6.94
N ALA A 80 -8.97 -5.10 6.12
CA ALA A 80 -8.36 -6.43 6.10
C ALA A 80 -6.90 -6.40 5.62
N ALA A 81 -6.60 -5.58 4.61
CA ALA A 81 -5.25 -5.38 4.10
C ALA A 81 -4.34 -4.73 5.15
N TRP A 82 -4.83 -3.71 5.87
CA TRP A 82 -4.09 -3.10 6.97
C TRP A 82 -3.79 -4.10 8.09
N ASN A 83 -4.76 -4.92 8.47
CA ASN A 83 -4.55 -5.98 9.47
C ASN A 83 -3.55 -7.06 9.02
N SER A 84 -3.26 -7.15 7.71
CA SER A 84 -2.29 -8.07 7.15
C SER A 84 -0.88 -7.46 7.08
N VAL A 85 -0.72 -6.16 7.31
CA VAL A 85 0.59 -5.52 7.42
C VAL A 85 1.22 -5.94 8.75
N THR A 86 2.36 -6.64 8.67
CA THR A 86 3.00 -7.23 9.86
C THR A 86 3.75 -6.20 10.69
N GLU A 87 3.91 -6.47 11.99
CA GLU A 87 4.77 -5.67 12.88
C GLU A 87 6.21 -5.61 12.34
N THR A 88 6.72 -6.72 11.79
CA THR A 88 8.04 -6.79 11.17
C THR A 88 8.17 -5.83 9.99
N THR A 89 7.16 -5.78 9.11
CA THR A 89 7.12 -4.81 8.00
C THR A 89 7.21 -3.38 8.53
N ILE A 90 6.39 -3.05 9.54
CA ILE A 90 6.40 -1.71 10.15
C ILE A 90 7.78 -1.40 10.74
N ARG A 91 8.32 -2.29 11.58
CA ARG A 91 9.63 -2.09 12.23
C ARG A 91 10.74 -1.85 11.21
N ASN A 92 10.82 -2.71 10.19
CA ASN A 92 11.83 -2.61 9.14
C ASN A 92 11.70 -1.31 8.36
N SER A 93 10.47 -0.87 8.03
CA SER A 93 10.24 0.41 7.36
C SER A 93 10.72 1.60 8.18
N TRP A 94 10.51 1.59 9.51
CA TRP A 94 10.98 2.65 10.40
C TRP A 94 12.51 2.64 10.61
N GLN A 95 13.13 1.47 10.62
CA GLN A 95 14.60 1.33 10.64
C GLN A 95 15.23 1.83 9.35
N ARG A 96 14.64 1.49 8.18
CA ARG A 96 15.10 1.95 6.86
C ARG A 96 14.99 3.46 6.70
N ALA A 97 13.94 4.07 7.26
CA ALA A 97 13.80 5.52 7.33
C ALA A 97 14.84 6.19 8.26
N GLY A 98 15.64 5.41 8.99
CA GLY A 98 16.66 5.88 9.92
C GLY A 98 16.10 6.45 11.22
N ILE A 99 14.83 6.17 11.54
CA ILE A 99 14.17 6.70 12.74
C ILE A 99 14.34 5.75 13.93
N LEU A 100 14.19 4.45 13.71
CA LEU A 100 14.48 3.45 14.74
C LEU A 100 15.94 2.99 14.63
N PRO A 101 16.59 2.71 15.78
CA PRO A 101 17.89 2.08 15.77
C PRO A 101 17.76 0.68 15.17
N VAL A 102 18.82 0.22 14.55
CA VAL A 102 18.89 -1.16 14.07
C VAL A 102 19.53 -2.01 15.15
N ASP A 103 19.02 -3.22 15.33
CA ASP A 103 19.52 -4.13 16.35
C ASP A 103 20.85 -4.73 15.91
N ASP A 104 21.95 -4.39 16.60
CA ASP A 104 23.31 -4.92 16.32
C ASP A 104 23.41 -6.46 16.50
N ASN A 105 22.42 -7.09 17.15
CA ASN A 105 22.39 -8.54 17.36
C ASN A 105 21.78 -9.33 16.19
N ASP A 106 21.14 -8.65 15.23
CA ASP A 106 20.66 -9.27 14.01
C ASP A 106 21.80 -9.24 12.98
N ASN A 107 22.75 -10.17 13.12
CA ASN A 107 23.90 -10.37 12.20
C ASN A 107 23.47 -10.73 10.76
N ASN A 108 22.18 -10.63 10.44
CA ASN A 108 21.62 -10.72 9.11
C ASN A 108 21.37 -9.34 8.49
N TYR A 109 22.23 -8.37 8.81
CA TYR A 109 22.39 -7.09 8.14
C TYR A 109 22.89 -7.21 6.68
N GLU A 110 22.62 -8.34 6.01
CA GLU A 110 22.32 -8.23 4.60
C GLU A 110 21.16 -7.25 4.50
N PHE A 111 21.21 -6.34 3.53
CA PHE A 111 20.08 -5.54 3.10
C PHE A 111 18.83 -6.44 3.15
N VAL A 112 18.03 -6.34 4.23
CA VAL A 112 16.91 -7.27 4.43
C VAL A 112 15.93 -6.86 3.36
N ASP A 113 16.06 -7.59 2.26
CA ASP A 113 15.28 -7.40 1.10
C ASP A 113 13.85 -7.60 1.56
N PHE A 114 13.05 -6.61 1.22
CA PHE A 114 11.65 -6.51 1.56
C PHE A 114 10.85 -7.77 1.12
N THR A 115 11.47 -8.64 0.32
CA THR A 115 10.97 -9.87 -0.26
C THR A 115 10.48 -10.93 0.70
N VAL A 116 10.98 -11.13 1.92
CA VAL A 116 10.58 -12.36 2.67
C VAL A 116 9.08 -12.39 3.05
N GLY A 117 8.47 -11.26 3.42
CA GLY A 117 7.02 -11.18 3.67
C GLY A 117 6.18 -10.80 2.44
N HIS A 118 6.80 -10.18 1.43
CA HIS A 118 6.13 -9.75 0.21
C HIS A 118 6.04 -10.85 -0.83
N THR A 119 7.01 -11.76 -0.87
CA THR A 119 7.08 -12.85 -1.85
C THR A 119 5.89 -13.80 -1.78
N GLU A 120 5.38 -14.12 -0.59
CA GLU A 120 4.18 -14.98 -0.47
C GLU A 120 2.92 -14.26 -0.98
N THR A 121 2.68 -13.02 -0.51
CA THR A 121 1.53 -12.22 -0.96
C THR A 121 1.60 -11.91 -2.46
N GLU A 122 2.78 -11.57 -2.98
CA GLU A 122 3.02 -11.35 -4.40
C GLU A 122 2.88 -12.63 -5.22
N GLY A 123 3.33 -13.77 -4.69
CA GLY A 123 3.13 -15.09 -5.31
C GLY A 123 1.66 -15.46 -5.41
N GLU A 124 0.90 -15.29 -4.33
CA GLU A 124 -0.56 -15.45 -4.33
C GLU A 124 -1.23 -14.49 -5.32
N LEU A 125 -0.85 -13.22 -5.28
CA LEU A 125 -1.39 -12.21 -6.20
C LEU A 125 -1.09 -12.56 -7.66
N THR A 126 0.12 -13.04 -7.96
CA THR A 126 0.50 -13.50 -9.30
C THR A 126 -0.42 -14.63 -9.76
N ASN A 127 -0.63 -15.65 -8.91
CA ASN A 127 -1.53 -16.77 -9.21
C ASN A 127 -2.98 -16.31 -9.43
N LEU A 128 -3.45 -15.32 -8.67
CA LEU A 128 -4.79 -14.77 -8.84
C LEU A 128 -4.92 -13.96 -10.14
N ILE A 129 -3.92 -13.15 -10.48
CA ILE A 129 -3.91 -12.40 -11.75
C ILE A 129 -4.02 -13.36 -12.94
N PHE A 130 -3.29 -14.48 -12.92
CA PHE A 130 -3.37 -15.49 -13.98
C PHE A 130 -4.72 -16.22 -14.07
N GLN A 131 -5.53 -16.23 -13.00
CA GLN A 131 -6.86 -16.84 -12.98
C GLN A 131 -7.96 -15.89 -13.49
N MET A 132 -7.67 -14.59 -13.64
CA MET A 132 -8.67 -13.63 -14.08
C MET A 132 -9.11 -13.93 -15.53
N PRO A 133 -10.42 -14.03 -15.82
CA PRO A 133 -10.90 -14.29 -17.16
C PRO A 133 -10.58 -13.11 -18.09
N GLN A 134 -10.30 -13.40 -19.37
CA GLN A 134 -10.12 -12.42 -20.46
C GLN A 134 -8.85 -11.55 -20.41
N VAL A 135 -7.81 -11.96 -19.67
CA VAL A 135 -6.51 -11.25 -19.66
C VAL A 135 -5.53 -11.93 -20.62
N SER A 136 -5.34 -11.36 -21.81
CA SER A 136 -4.43 -11.91 -22.84
C SER A 136 -2.94 -11.72 -22.51
N ASP A 137 -2.62 -10.67 -21.76
CA ASP A 137 -1.27 -10.31 -21.33
C ASP A 137 -1.33 -9.80 -19.87
N PRO A 138 -1.21 -10.70 -18.88
CA PRO A 138 -1.37 -10.34 -17.48
C PRO A 138 -0.18 -9.54 -16.97
N LEU A 139 -0.48 -8.47 -16.24
CA LEU A 139 0.52 -7.70 -15.48
C LEU A 139 1.23 -8.61 -14.46
N SER A 140 2.50 -8.36 -14.22
CA SER A 140 3.17 -8.93 -13.04
C SER A 140 2.53 -8.39 -11.74
N ALA A 141 2.66 -9.12 -10.64
CA ALA A 141 2.20 -8.64 -9.34
C ALA A 141 2.81 -7.27 -8.99
N MET A 142 4.09 -7.05 -9.31
CA MET A 142 4.78 -5.79 -9.07
C MET A 142 4.16 -4.63 -9.86
N GLU A 143 3.92 -4.82 -11.17
CA GLU A 143 3.29 -3.81 -12.01
C GLU A 143 1.86 -3.52 -11.54
N TYR A 144 1.10 -4.56 -11.20
CA TYR A 144 -0.24 -4.37 -10.69
C TYR A 144 -0.23 -3.61 -9.37
N ILE A 145 0.69 -3.93 -8.45
CA ILE A 145 0.89 -3.23 -7.17
C ILE A 145 1.22 -1.74 -7.34
N GLN A 146 1.75 -1.34 -8.48
CA GLN A 146 2.18 0.03 -8.74
C GLN A 146 1.32 0.75 -9.79
N ILE A 147 0.27 0.11 -10.29
CA ILE A 147 -0.56 0.64 -11.39
C ILE A 147 -1.17 2.02 -11.08
N ASP A 148 -1.39 2.33 -9.81
CA ASP A 148 -1.98 3.58 -9.34
C ASP A 148 -0.96 4.69 -9.08
N ASN A 149 0.35 4.41 -9.17
CA ASN A 149 1.39 5.41 -8.95
C ASN A 149 1.38 6.54 -10.00
N GLN A 150 0.73 6.32 -11.15
CA GLN A 150 0.58 7.31 -12.22
C GLN A 150 -0.71 8.13 -12.11
N VAL A 151 -1.59 7.81 -11.15
CA VAL A 151 -2.83 8.56 -10.94
C VAL A 151 -2.49 9.82 -10.13
N ALA A 152 -2.72 10.99 -10.72
CA ALA A 152 -2.53 12.26 -10.02
C ALA A 152 -3.43 12.30 -8.77
N SER A 153 -2.82 12.43 -7.60
CA SER A 153 -3.52 12.46 -6.30
C SER A 153 -3.88 13.89 -5.84
N GLU A 154 -3.51 14.91 -6.60
CA GLU A 154 -3.75 16.33 -6.30
C GLU A 154 -4.29 17.05 -7.55
N GLU A 155 -5.28 17.93 -7.37
CA GLU A 155 -5.66 18.91 -8.41
C GLU A 155 -4.43 19.78 -8.70
N GLN A 156 -3.96 19.79 -9.95
CA GLN A 156 -2.94 20.74 -10.38
C GLN A 156 -3.56 22.14 -10.32
N MET A 157 -3.06 23.00 -9.44
CA MET A 157 -3.38 24.44 -9.49
C MET A 157 -3.04 24.95 -10.88
N THR A 158 -3.99 25.62 -11.53
CA THR A 158 -3.76 26.21 -12.84
C THR A 158 -2.81 27.42 -12.69
N ASP A 159 -2.12 27.80 -13.77
CA ASP A 159 -1.26 29.00 -13.77
C ASP A 159 -2.02 30.29 -13.40
N GLU A 160 -3.35 30.26 -13.43
CA GLU A 160 -4.24 31.35 -13.03
C GLU A 160 -4.44 31.44 -11.51
N GLU A 161 -4.07 30.39 -10.76
CA GLU A 161 -4.18 30.30 -9.30
C GLU A 161 -2.83 30.54 -8.58
N ILE A 162 -1.75 30.82 -9.33
CA ILE A 162 -0.39 31.15 -8.83
C ILE A 162 -0.17 32.67 -8.84
#